data_AF-A0A3D6B5Q3-F1
#
_entry.id   AF-A0A3D6B5Q3-F1
#
_cell.length_a   1.000
_cell.length_b   1.000
_cell.length_c   1.000
_cell.angle_alpha   90.00
_cell.angle_beta   90.00
_cell.angle_gamma   90.00
#
_symmetry.space_group_name_H-M   'P 1'
#
loop_
_entity.id
_entity.type
_entity.pdbx_description
1 polymer ?
#
loop_
_entity_poly.entity_id
_entity_poly.type
_entity_poly.pdbx_seq_one_letter_code
_entity_poly.pdbx_strand_id
1 'polypeptide(L)'
;MVKHLLGVFRGRGFLILALSALSVFLAGTSSNAQTILGSEFSVQSFRRLDWDLDARSNYPICDQNGKKAAIIKVITSADDLDFDVGVMGVVAVKQEVGEIWVYVPEKVRKITIRHQDFGVIRDYYFPETIESAVVYEMVLRTPPVLEKEIIVRDSIVYVQDSLYSARLRRDPIGLVVSGIFSFPDYSAGLMIGWEKHRL
;
A
#
# COMPACT_ATOMS: atom_id res chain seq x y z
N MET A 1 -41.66 -88.11 -36.54
CA MET A 1 -42.35 -87.09 -35.71
C MET A 1 -41.46 -85.85 -35.67
N VAL A 2 -41.35 -85.10 -36.78
CA VAL A 2 -42.11 -83.88 -37.17
C VAL A 2 -41.72 -82.62 -36.37
N LYS A 3 -40.93 -81.73 -37.02
CA LYS A 3 -40.85 -80.24 -36.95
C LYS A 3 -40.35 -79.59 -35.64
N HIS A 4 -39.75 -78.41 -35.57
CA HIS A 4 -38.88 -77.54 -36.39
C HIS A 4 -38.49 -76.33 -35.49
N LEU A 5 -37.30 -75.76 -35.73
CA LEU A 5 -36.74 -74.43 -35.40
C LEU A 5 -37.55 -73.28 -34.71
N LEU A 6 -36.80 -72.51 -33.89
CA LEU A 6 -36.75 -71.04 -33.68
C LEU A 6 -38.04 -70.22 -33.44
N GLY A 7 -37.96 -69.25 -32.49
CA GLY A 7 -38.42 -67.88 -32.77
C GLY A 7 -39.07 -67.07 -31.65
N VAL A 8 -38.33 -66.05 -31.19
CA VAL A 8 -38.73 -64.63 -31.06
C VAL A 8 -39.87 -64.21 -30.12
N PHE A 9 -39.46 -63.36 -29.16
CA PHE A 9 -40.19 -62.36 -28.38
C PHE A 9 -41.48 -61.78 -28.99
N ARG A 10 -42.54 -61.68 -28.17
CA ARG A 10 -43.55 -60.60 -28.25
C ARG A 10 -44.46 -60.55 -27.03
N GLY A 11 -44.59 -59.38 -26.40
CA GLY A 11 -45.66 -59.06 -25.44
C GLY A 11 -45.15 -58.36 -24.18
N ARG A 12 -45.08 -57.02 -24.16
CA ARG A 12 -46.11 -56.14 -23.56
C ARG A 12 -46.15 -56.21 -22.03
N GLY A 13 -45.46 -55.28 -21.39
CA GLY A 13 -45.58 -55.00 -19.97
C GLY A 13 -44.97 -53.65 -19.65
N PHE A 14 -45.82 -52.64 -19.64
CA PHE A 14 -45.54 -51.30 -19.15
C PHE A 14 -44.83 -51.35 -17.79
N LEU A 15 -43.55 -50.96 -17.73
CA LEU A 15 -42.94 -50.41 -16.52
C LEU A 15 -42.07 -49.23 -16.96
N ILE A 16 -42.81 -48.18 -17.29
CA ILE A 16 -42.36 -46.83 -17.58
C ILE A 16 -41.65 -46.28 -16.33
N LEU A 17 -40.38 -45.91 -16.54
CA LEU A 17 -39.76 -44.65 -16.12
C LEU A 17 -39.90 -44.26 -14.65
N ALA A 18 -38.91 -44.61 -13.80
CA ALA A 18 -38.69 -43.89 -12.54
C ALA A 18 -37.23 -43.92 -12.03
N LEU A 19 -36.21 -44.07 -12.89
CA LEU A 19 -34.80 -44.05 -12.45
C LEU A 19 -33.86 -43.27 -13.39
N SER A 20 -34.38 -42.34 -14.17
CA SER A 20 -33.57 -41.49 -15.05
C SER A 20 -33.91 -40.01 -14.90
N ALA A 21 -33.80 -39.49 -13.67
CA ALA A 21 -33.82 -38.04 -13.41
C ALA A 21 -33.20 -37.73 -12.04
N LEU A 22 -31.94 -38.13 -11.82
CA LEU A 22 -31.12 -37.56 -10.74
C LEU A 22 -29.66 -37.47 -11.19
N SER A 23 -29.46 -36.85 -12.34
CA SER A 23 -28.17 -36.32 -12.75
C SER A 23 -28.43 -34.88 -13.15
N VAL A 24 -27.58 -33.98 -12.64
CA VAL A 24 -27.59 -32.53 -12.85
C VAL A 24 -28.55 -31.76 -11.95
N PHE A 25 -28.05 -31.32 -10.78
CA PHE A 25 -27.92 -29.90 -10.41
C PHE A 25 -27.40 -29.77 -8.96
N LEU A 26 -26.07 -29.79 -8.77
CA LEU A 26 -25.33 -28.90 -7.87
C LEU A 26 -23.81 -29.17 -7.96
N ALA A 27 -23.26 -28.93 -9.15
CA ALA A 27 -21.84 -28.61 -9.26
C ALA A 27 -21.70 -27.10 -9.08
N GLY A 28 -20.89 -26.68 -8.10
CA GLY A 28 -20.32 -25.34 -8.08
C GLY A 28 -21.13 -24.28 -7.31
N THR A 29 -21.12 -24.35 -5.99
CA THR A 29 -20.90 -23.12 -5.22
C THR A 29 -19.44 -23.13 -4.76
N SER A 30 -18.54 -22.68 -5.62
CA SER A 30 -17.26 -22.17 -5.15
C SER A 30 -17.60 -20.98 -4.25
N SER A 31 -17.56 -21.18 -2.94
CA SER A 31 -17.48 -20.05 -2.02
C SER A 31 -16.21 -19.31 -2.40
N ASN A 32 -16.38 -18.10 -2.92
CA ASN A 32 -15.28 -17.15 -2.99
C ASN A 32 -14.85 -16.91 -1.55
N ALA A 33 -13.83 -17.64 -1.10
CA ALA A 33 -13.07 -17.25 0.06
C ALA A 33 -12.42 -15.92 -0.31
N GLN A 34 -13.09 -14.82 0.05
CA GLN A 34 -12.47 -13.51 0.05
C GLN A 34 -11.44 -13.56 1.17
N THR A 35 -10.23 -13.96 0.80
CA THR A 35 -9.07 -13.82 1.66
C THR A 35 -8.93 -12.33 1.94
N ILE A 36 -9.24 -11.90 3.17
CA ILE A 36 -8.84 -10.59 3.69
C ILE A 36 -7.32 -10.69 3.93
N LEU A 37 -6.57 -10.80 2.83
CA LEU A 37 -5.16 -10.48 2.81
C LEU A 37 -5.13 -8.96 2.70
N GLY A 38 -4.37 -8.31 3.57
CA GLY A 38 -4.34 -6.86 3.76
C GLY A 38 -4.58 -6.09 2.46
N SER A 39 -5.55 -5.18 2.49
CA SER A 39 -6.01 -4.41 1.33
C SER A 39 -4.82 -3.79 0.60
N GLU A 40 -4.49 -4.30 -0.58
CA GLU A 40 -3.40 -3.79 -1.39
C GLU A 40 -3.70 -2.34 -1.82
N PHE A 41 -2.69 -1.48 -1.75
CA PHE A 41 -2.79 -0.08 -2.14
C PHE A 41 -3.10 0.02 -3.64
N SER A 42 -4.32 0.44 -3.95
CA SER A 42 -4.86 0.38 -5.32
C SER A 42 -5.97 1.41 -5.54
N VAL A 43 -6.25 1.73 -6.80
CA VAL A 43 -7.40 2.58 -7.17
C VAL A 43 -8.65 1.72 -7.21
N GLN A 44 -9.66 2.05 -6.41
CA GLN A 44 -10.93 1.31 -6.35
C GLN A 44 -11.88 1.74 -7.45
N SER A 45 -12.04 3.05 -7.64
CA SER A 45 -12.92 3.61 -8.68
C SER A 45 -12.43 4.97 -9.15
N PHE A 46 -12.72 5.27 -10.40
CA PHE A 46 -12.50 6.57 -11.00
C PHE A 46 -13.75 6.96 -11.80
N ARG A 47 -14.29 8.15 -11.55
CA ARG A 47 -15.47 8.67 -12.28
C ARG A 47 -15.40 10.17 -12.46
N ARG A 48 -15.99 10.67 -13.54
CA ARG A 48 -16.24 12.09 -13.77
C ARG A 48 -17.43 12.59 -12.95
N LEU A 49 -17.33 13.80 -12.43
CA LEU A 49 -18.41 14.49 -11.73
C LEU A 49 -18.92 15.67 -12.58
N ASP A 50 -19.93 15.41 -13.41
CA ASP A 50 -20.45 16.43 -14.36
C ASP A 50 -21.14 17.62 -13.68
N TRP A 51 -21.72 17.40 -12.51
CA TRP A 51 -22.47 18.41 -11.76
C TRP A 51 -21.59 19.23 -10.81
N ASP A 52 -20.33 18.83 -10.64
CA ASP A 52 -19.39 19.53 -9.78
C ASP A 52 -18.68 20.64 -10.57
N LEU A 53 -18.85 21.87 -10.12
CA LEU A 53 -18.36 23.08 -10.78
C LEU A 53 -17.09 23.65 -10.11
N ASP A 54 -16.47 22.93 -9.18
CA ASP A 54 -15.34 23.44 -8.41
C ASP A 54 -14.16 23.83 -9.28
N ALA A 55 -13.79 22.99 -10.25
CA ALA A 55 -12.71 23.28 -11.21
C ALA A 55 -13.05 24.44 -12.16
N ARG A 56 -14.34 24.71 -12.39
CA ARG A 56 -14.82 25.70 -13.35
C ARG A 56 -14.96 27.09 -12.72
N SER A 57 -15.55 27.18 -11.53
CA SER A 57 -16.01 28.44 -10.94
C SER A 57 -15.54 28.67 -9.51
N ASN A 58 -15.61 27.68 -8.62
CA ASN A 58 -15.37 27.93 -7.19
C ASN A 58 -13.87 28.05 -6.87
N TYR A 59 -13.06 27.13 -7.37
CA TYR A 59 -11.62 27.07 -7.10
C TYR A 59 -10.79 26.86 -8.37
N PRO A 60 -10.90 27.73 -9.39
CA PRO A 60 -10.16 27.57 -10.63
C PRO A 60 -8.67 27.90 -10.42
N ILE A 61 -7.80 26.98 -10.82
CA ILE A 61 -6.36 27.21 -10.93
C ILE A 61 -5.97 27.09 -12.40
N CYS A 62 -5.16 28.03 -12.90
CA CYS A 62 -4.65 27.99 -14.26
C CYS A 62 -3.32 27.23 -14.32
N ASP A 63 -3.16 26.43 -15.37
CA ASP A 63 -1.89 25.78 -15.72
C ASP A 63 -0.90 26.80 -16.33
N GLN A 64 0.30 26.33 -16.68
CA GLN A 64 1.34 27.13 -17.32
C GLN A 64 0.92 27.70 -18.70
N ASN A 65 -0.13 27.16 -19.32
CA ASN A 65 -0.65 27.57 -20.61
C ASN A 65 -1.84 28.54 -20.49
N GLY A 66 -2.20 28.96 -19.27
CA GLY A 66 -3.34 29.83 -19.01
C GLY A 66 -4.70 29.13 -19.15
N LYS A 67 -4.72 27.79 -19.24
CA LYS A 67 -5.95 27.00 -19.24
C LYS A 67 -6.32 26.59 -17.82
N LYS A 68 -7.62 26.50 -17.55
CA LYS A 68 -8.11 26.00 -16.25
C LYS A 68 -7.77 24.52 -16.10
N ALA A 69 -7.08 24.19 -15.02
CA ALA A 69 -6.75 22.81 -14.66
C ALA A 69 -8.01 22.01 -14.32
N ALA A 70 -7.94 20.69 -14.51
CA ALA A 70 -8.90 19.75 -13.97
C ALA A 70 -8.62 19.51 -12.48
N ILE A 71 -9.63 19.12 -11.72
CA ILE A 71 -9.47 18.71 -10.32
C ILE A 71 -9.75 17.21 -10.23
N ILE A 72 -8.85 16.46 -9.62
CA ILE A 72 -9.09 15.08 -9.21
C ILE A 72 -9.23 15.08 -7.69
N LYS A 73 -10.44 14.81 -7.20
CA LYS A 73 -10.75 14.63 -5.79
C LYS A 73 -10.44 13.20 -5.40
N VAL A 74 -9.35 13.02 -4.68
CA VAL A 74 -8.86 11.74 -4.22
C VAL A 74 -9.45 11.44 -2.86
N ILE A 75 -10.41 10.51 -2.79
CA ILE A 75 -11.06 10.10 -1.55
C ILE A 75 -10.15 9.08 -0.86
N THR A 76 -9.63 9.47 0.29
CA THR A 76 -8.70 8.68 1.10
C THR A 76 -8.66 9.19 2.54
N SER A 77 -8.40 8.29 3.49
CA SER A 77 -8.14 8.65 4.89
C SER A 77 -6.67 8.96 5.17
N ALA A 78 -5.81 8.80 4.16
CA ALA A 78 -4.39 9.02 4.27
C ALA A 78 -3.98 10.46 3.93
N ASP A 79 -3.05 10.99 4.70
CA ASP A 79 -2.40 12.26 4.43
C ASP A 79 -1.05 12.04 3.71
N ASP A 80 -0.36 13.12 3.33
CA ASP A 80 1.00 13.11 2.76
C ASP A 80 1.20 12.19 1.53
N LEU A 81 0.18 12.13 0.67
CA LEU A 81 0.27 11.48 -0.63
C LEU A 81 0.98 12.38 -1.64
N ASP A 82 1.89 11.78 -2.39
CA ASP A 82 2.65 12.44 -3.44
C ASP A 82 2.15 11.99 -4.83
N PHE A 83 1.97 12.97 -5.72
CA PHE A 83 1.28 12.80 -7.00
C PHE A 83 2.17 13.25 -8.15
N ASP A 84 2.20 12.43 -9.20
CA ASP A 84 2.99 12.69 -10.39
C ASP A 84 2.24 12.31 -11.66
N VAL A 85 2.12 13.25 -12.59
CA VAL A 85 1.43 13.09 -13.87
C VAL A 85 2.40 13.07 -15.05
N GLY A 86 3.67 12.78 -14.80
CA GLY A 86 4.72 12.70 -15.79
C GLY A 86 5.21 14.09 -16.21
N VAL A 87 5.49 14.24 -17.51
CA VAL A 87 6.20 15.42 -18.06
C VAL A 87 5.47 16.75 -17.81
N MET A 88 4.15 16.74 -17.74
CA MET A 88 3.37 17.97 -17.56
C MET A 88 3.41 18.48 -16.11
N GLY A 89 3.69 17.61 -15.14
CA GLY A 89 3.69 17.94 -13.72
C GLY A 89 2.30 18.25 -13.16
N VAL A 90 2.17 18.10 -11.84
CA VAL A 90 0.97 18.50 -11.09
C VAL A 90 1.02 20.01 -10.89
N VAL A 91 -0.12 20.70 -11.10
CA VAL A 91 -0.18 22.17 -10.99
C VAL A 91 -0.19 22.60 -9.52
N ALA A 92 -1.02 21.94 -8.71
CA ALA A 92 -1.15 22.17 -7.28
C ALA A 92 -1.77 20.94 -6.60
N VAL A 93 -1.50 20.79 -5.31
CA VAL A 93 -2.15 19.80 -4.45
C VAL A 93 -2.71 20.53 -3.25
N LYS A 94 -3.96 20.26 -2.89
CA LYS A 94 -4.63 20.84 -1.73
C LYS A 94 -5.21 19.70 -0.87
N GLN A 95 -4.76 19.62 0.37
CA GLN A 95 -5.28 18.66 1.34
C GLN A 95 -6.59 19.21 1.95
N GLU A 96 -7.66 18.41 1.90
CA GLU A 96 -8.94 18.67 2.55
C GLU A 96 -9.28 17.51 3.50
N VAL A 97 -10.30 17.68 4.33
CA VAL A 97 -10.67 16.65 5.31
C VAL A 97 -11.35 15.47 4.61
N GLY A 98 -10.63 14.34 4.52
CA GLY A 98 -11.12 13.10 3.90
C GLY A 98 -11.00 13.06 2.37
N GLU A 99 -10.45 14.09 1.76
CA GLU A 99 -10.16 14.13 0.32
C GLU A 99 -8.94 14.99 0.00
N ILE A 100 -8.24 14.66 -1.08
CA ILE A 100 -7.10 15.43 -1.57
C ILE A 100 -7.41 15.94 -2.96
N TRP A 101 -7.32 17.24 -3.17
CA TRP A 101 -7.60 17.84 -4.47
C TRP A 101 -6.29 18.01 -5.24
N VAL A 102 -6.18 17.27 -6.34
CA VAL A 102 -5.01 17.32 -7.22
C VAL A 102 -5.38 18.08 -8.48
N TYR A 103 -4.71 19.20 -8.73
CA TYR A 103 -4.89 20.02 -9.92
C TYR A 103 -4.01 19.50 -11.04
N VAL A 104 -4.64 19.00 -12.10
CA VAL A 104 -3.98 18.31 -13.21
C VAL A 104 -4.24 19.07 -14.51
N PRO A 105 -3.24 19.26 -15.39
CA PRO A 105 -3.45 19.93 -16.66
C PRO A 105 -4.26 19.05 -17.64
N GLU A 106 -4.72 19.65 -18.74
CA GLU A 106 -5.50 18.92 -19.75
C GLU A 106 -4.70 17.78 -20.41
N LYS A 107 -5.38 16.76 -20.95
CA LYS A 107 -4.80 15.68 -21.77
C LYS A 107 -3.82 14.76 -21.05
N VAL A 108 -3.73 14.84 -19.73
CA VAL A 108 -3.01 13.83 -18.94
C VAL A 108 -3.71 12.48 -19.08
N ARG A 109 -2.91 11.42 -19.25
CA ARG A 109 -3.40 10.05 -19.47
C ARG A 109 -3.14 9.11 -18.30
N LYS A 110 -2.17 9.44 -17.45
CA LYS A 110 -1.75 8.61 -16.33
C LYS A 110 -1.34 9.42 -15.13
N ILE A 111 -1.42 8.80 -13.97
CA ILE A 111 -0.96 9.35 -12.70
C ILE A 111 -0.20 8.28 -11.91
N THR A 112 0.84 8.70 -11.21
CA THR A 112 1.57 7.91 -10.22
C THR A 112 1.29 8.49 -8.86
N ILE A 113 0.91 7.64 -7.91
CA ILE A 113 0.56 8.01 -6.55
C ILE A 113 1.51 7.28 -5.61
N ARG A 114 2.16 8.01 -4.70
CA ARG A 114 3.19 7.49 -3.80
C ARG A 114 2.81 7.82 -2.36
N HIS A 115 3.04 6.87 -1.47
CA HIS A 115 2.94 7.06 -0.03
C HIS A 115 4.09 6.31 0.66
N GLN A 116 4.58 6.85 1.78
CA GLN A 116 5.70 6.24 2.51
C GLN A 116 5.34 4.85 3.04
N ASP A 117 4.14 4.69 3.59
CA ASP A 117 3.71 3.43 4.24
C ASP A 117 2.91 2.49 3.33
N PHE A 118 2.18 3.02 2.34
CA PHE A 118 1.27 2.22 1.51
C PHE A 118 1.93 1.75 0.20
N GLY A 119 3.10 2.31 -0.12
CA GLY A 119 3.81 2.02 -1.36
C GLY A 119 3.42 2.94 -2.50
N VAL A 120 3.48 2.43 -3.73
CA VAL A 120 3.36 3.24 -4.94
C VAL A 120 2.46 2.58 -5.97
N ILE A 121 1.44 3.32 -6.42
CA ILE A 121 0.67 3.02 -7.63
C ILE A 121 1.36 3.71 -8.79
N ARG A 122 2.04 2.94 -9.64
CA ARG A 122 2.77 3.47 -10.80
C ARG A 122 1.89 3.48 -12.04
N ASP A 123 1.95 4.58 -12.79
CA ASP A 123 1.38 4.70 -14.13
C ASP A 123 -0.08 4.23 -14.24
N TYR A 124 -0.94 4.62 -13.29
CA TYR A 124 -2.36 4.36 -13.37
C TYR A 124 -2.96 5.12 -14.55
N TYR A 125 -3.48 4.40 -15.54
CA TYR A 125 -4.12 4.98 -16.72
C TYR A 125 -5.57 5.34 -16.44
N PHE A 126 -5.93 6.59 -16.74
CA PHE A 126 -7.32 7.02 -16.63
C PHE A 126 -8.19 6.32 -17.68
N PRO A 127 -9.44 5.96 -17.34
CA PRO A 127 -10.36 5.34 -18.29
C PRO A 127 -10.77 6.29 -19.42
N GLU A 128 -10.73 7.60 -19.17
CA GLU A 128 -11.00 8.66 -20.12
C GLU A 128 -9.91 9.73 -20.09
N THR A 129 -9.84 10.56 -21.13
CA THR A 129 -8.86 11.64 -21.18
C THR A 129 -9.31 12.79 -20.29
N ILE A 130 -8.40 13.33 -19.49
CA ILE A 130 -8.69 14.46 -18.59
C ILE A 130 -9.00 15.72 -19.41
N GLU A 131 -10.20 16.25 -19.19
CA GLU A 131 -10.69 17.49 -19.80
C GLU A 131 -10.41 18.70 -18.89
N SER A 132 -10.18 19.87 -19.50
CA SER A 132 -9.96 21.11 -18.77
C SER A 132 -11.20 21.56 -17.98
N ALA A 133 -11.00 22.12 -16.78
CA ALA A 133 -12.08 22.65 -15.93
C ALA A 133 -13.18 21.64 -15.56
N VAL A 134 -12.84 20.34 -15.49
CA VAL A 134 -13.73 19.26 -15.07
C VAL A 134 -13.24 18.68 -13.75
N VAL A 135 -14.17 18.19 -12.92
CA VAL A 135 -13.88 17.52 -11.66
C VAL A 135 -14.05 16.01 -11.83
N TYR A 136 -13.09 15.25 -11.31
CA TYR A 136 -13.09 13.81 -11.25
C TYR A 136 -13.03 13.35 -9.80
N GLU A 137 -13.59 12.19 -9.53
CA GLU A 137 -13.48 11.50 -8.25
C GLU A 137 -12.65 10.24 -8.43
N MET A 138 -11.67 10.06 -7.55
CA MET A 138 -10.85 8.86 -7.48
C MET A 138 -10.88 8.31 -6.06
N VAL A 139 -11.38 7.08 -5.89
CA VAL A 139 -11.40 6.41 -4.58
C VAL A 139 -10.18 5.52 -4.48
N LEU A 140 -9.34 5.76 -3.46
CA LEU A 140 -8.20 4.92 -3.17
C LEU A 140 -8.57 3.86 -2.13
N ARG A 141 -8.14 2.63 -2.38
CA ARG A 141 -8.11 1.56 -1.39
C ARG A 141 -6.77 1.65 -0.67
N THR A 142 -6.79 2.00 0.60
CA THR A 142 -5.63 1.98 1.49
C THR A 142 -5.69 0.73 2.39
N PRO A 143 -4.53 0.14 2.75
CA PRO A 143 -4.47 -0.86 3.80
C PRO A 143 -4.86 -0.22 5.14
N PRO A 144 -5.45 -0.98 6.07
CA PRO A 144 -5.67 -0.49 7.42
C PRO A 144 -4.32 -0.10 8.03
N VAL A 145 -4.22 1.15 8.47
CA VAL A 145 -3.06 1.61 9.25
C VAL A 145 -3.09 0.83 10.56
N LEU A 146 -2.16 -0.11 10.72
CA LEU A 146 -1.88 -0.65 12.03
C LEU A 146 -1.22 0.49 12.80
N GLU A 147 -2.00 1.18 13.63
CA GLU A 147 -1.45 2.12 14.60
C GLU A 147 -0.32 1.38 15.32
N LYS A 148 0.93 1.79 15.08
CA LYS A 148 2.03 1.33 15.91
C LYS A 148 1.71 1.87 17.28
N GLU A 149 1.29 1.01 18.20
CA GLU A 149 1.19 1.36 19.60
C GLU A 149 2.55 1.90 20.03
N ILE A 150 2.68 3.23 20.05
CA ILE A 150 3.80 3.89 20.70
C ILE A 150 3.54 3.65 22.17
N ILE A 151 4.12 2.58 22.71
CA ILE A 151 4.20 2.39 24.15
C ILE A 151 5.12 3.50 24.66
N VAL A 152 4.55 4.68 24.88
CA VAL A 152 5.17 5.79 25.61
C VAL A 152 5.28 5.34 27.06
N ARG A 153 6.26 4.50 27.33
CA ARG A 153 6.84 4.35 28.66
C ARG A 153 8.01 5.32 28.66
N ASP A 154 8.06 6.23 29.62
CA ASP A 154 9.06 7.30 29.81
C ASP A 154 10.54 6.84 29.83
N SER A 155 11.03 6.20 28.79
CA SER A 155 12.40 5.71 28.68
C SER A 155 12.68 5.25 27.26
N ILE A 156 13.49 6.05 26.56
CA ILE A 156 14.36 5.74 25.42
C ILE A 156 13.78 4.74 24.41
N VAL A 157 13.34 5.28 23.26
CA VAL A 157 12.88 4.51 22.11
C VAL A 157 14.05 3.71 21.52
N TYR A 158 14.02 2.39 21.68
CA TYR A 158 14.85 1.51 20.86
C TYR A 158 14.18 1.36 19.49
N VAL A 159 14.62 2.15 18.51
CA VAL A 159 14.34 1.90 17.09
C VAL A 159 15.19 0.70 16.70
N GLN A 160 14.55 -0.42 16.36
CA GLN A 160 15.27 -1.60 15.87
C GLN A 160 15.68 -1.37 14.43
N ASP A 161 16.83 -0.75 14.25
CA ASP A 161 17.40 -0.46 12.94
C ASP A 161 17.91 -1.78 12.33
N SER A 162 17.21 -2.30 11.33
CA SER A 162 17.51 -3.62 10.77
C SER A 162 18.70 -3.62 9.81
N LEU A 163 19.29 -2.46 9.47
CA LEU A 163 20.42 -2.40 8.53
C LEU A 163 21.43 -1.27 8.85
N TYR A 164 22.03 -1.29 10.04
CA TYR A 164 23.33 -0.63 10.25
C TYR A 164 24.41 -1.65 10.62
N SER A 165 24.94 -2.34 9.61
CA SER A 165 26.26 -2.98 9.67
C SER A 165 27.38 -1.95 9.43
N ALA A 166 27.30 -0.78 10.09
CA ALA A 166 28.37 0.19 10.06
C ALA A 166 29.37 -0.13 11.17
N ARG A 167 30.39 -0.89 10.78
CA ARG A 167 31.65 -1.22 11.48
C ARG A 167 32.04 -0.18 12.55
N LEU A 168 31.65 -0.40 13.81
CA LEU A 168 32.18 0.34 14.95
C LEU A 168 33.67 0.01 15.07
N ARG A 169 34.52 0.91 14.57
CA ARG A 169 35.95 0.91 14.88
C ARG A 169 36.06 1.26 16.36
N ARG A 170 36.26 0.25 17.21
CA ARG A 170 36.60 0.45 18.62
C ARG A 170 38.01 1.04 18.64
N ASP A 171 38.12 2.33 18.90
CA ASP A 171 39.41 2.91 19.26
C ASP A 171 39.79 2.33 20.64
N PRO A 172 40.93 1.64 20.78
CA PRO A 172 41.33 1.06 22.05
C PRO A 172 41.60 2.18 23.03
N ILE A 173 40.84 2.21 24.13
CA ILE A 173 41.03 3.20 25.17
C ILE A 173 42.17 2.71 26.07
N GLY A 174 43.28 3.46 26.10
CA GLY A 174 44.47 3.10 26.87
C GLY A 174 44.23 3.29 28.36
N LEU A 175 44.25 2.20 29.12
CA LEU A 175 44.29 2.22 30.59
C LEU A 175 45.76 2.16 31.03
N VAL A 176 46.21 3.13 31.82
CA VAL A 176 47.54 3.12 32.45
C VAL A 176 47.37 3.10 33.97
N VAL A 177 48.01 2.12 34.62
CA VAL A 177 48.00 1.95 36.07
C VAL A 177 49.44 2.08 36.56
N SER A 178 49.70 3.04 37.46
CA SER A 178 51.01 3.18 38.11
C SER A 178 50.85 3.15 39.62
N GLY A 179 51.64 2.28 40.28
CA GLY A 179 51.64 2.07 41.72
C GLY A 179 52.85 2.69 42.39
N ILE A 180 52.65 3.23 43.59
CA ILE A 180 53.75 3.63 44.46
C ILE A 180 53.62 2.83 45.76
N PHE A 181 54.76 2.31 46.28
CA PHE A 181 54.85 1.49 47.49
C PHE A 181 55.71 2.15 48.58
N SER A 182 55.32 1.96 49.84
CA SER A 182 55.93 2.58 51.02
C SER A 182 56.62 1.54 51.90
N PHE A 183 57.87 1.79 52.29
CA PHE A 183 58.62 1.05 53.32
C PHE A 183 58.94 2.01 54.48
N PRO A 184 59.24 1.55 55.71
CA PRO A 184 58.75 2.16 56.95
C PRO A 184 59.06 3.64 57.22
N ASP A 185 59.98 4.25 56.50
CA ASP A 185 60.30 5.68 56.61
C ASP A 185 59.94 6.53 55.37
N TYR A 186 59.22 6.00 54.37
CA TYR A 186 58.75 6.75 53.18
C TYR A 186 57.37 6.31 52.70
N SER A 187 56.55 7.28 52.29
CA SER A 187 55.18 7.10 51.81
C SER A 187 55.04 7.20 50.29
N ALA A 188 54.00 6.56 49.77
CA ALA A 188 53.80 6.31 48.35
C ALA A 188 52.34 5.88 48.08
N GLY A 189 51.68 6.51 47.09
CA GLY A 189 50.28 6.25 46.72
C GLY A 189 50.04 5.85 45.26
N LEU A 190 49.01 5.07 44.98
CA LEU A 190 48.68 4.57 43.64
C LEU A 190 47.76 5.57 42.90
N MET A 191 48.08 5.92 41.65
CA MET A 191 47.30 6.88 40.85
C MET A 191 46.81 6.23 39.56
N ILE A 192 45.54 6.46 39.24
CA ILE A 192 44.91 6.00 38.00
C ILE A 192 44.58 7.24 37.18
N GLY A 193 45.10 7.29 35.95
CA GLY A 193 44.86 8.37 35.00
C GLY A 193 44.27 7.84 33.70
N TRP A 194 43.43 8.65 33.06
CA TRP A 194 42.87 8.36 31.75
C TRP A 194 43.49 9.29 30.71
N GLU A 195 44.17 8.74 29.71
CA GLU A 195 44.75 9.54 28.63
C GLU A 195 43.99 9.30 27.33
N LYS A 196 43.28 10.33 26.89
CA LYS A 196 42.60 10.31 25.58
C LYS A 196 43.65 10.61 24.52
N HIS A 197 44.11 9.58 23.82
CA HIS A 197 44.97 9.77 22.65
C HIS A 197 44.26 10.67 21.62
N ARG A 198 44.77 11.89 21.43
CA ARG A 198 44.47 12.69 20.23
C ARG A 198 45.42 12.24 19.13
N LEU A 199 44.86 11.71 18.04
CA LEU A 199 45.50 11.71 16.74
C LEU A 199 45.32 13.08 16.08
#